data_AF-A0A7V2P402-F1
#
_entry.id   AF-A0A7V2P402-F1
#
_cell.length_a   1.000
_cell.length_b   1.000
_cell.length_c   1.000
_cell.angle_alpha   90.00
_cell.angle_beta   90.00
_cell.angle_gamma   90.00
#
_symmetry.space_group_name_H-M   'P 1'
#
loop_
_entity.id
_entity.type
_entity.pdbx_description
1 polymer ?
#
loop_
_entity_poly.entity_id
_entity_poly.type
_entity_poly.pdbx_seq_one_letter_code
_entity_poly.pdbx_strand_id
1 'polypeptide(L)'
;MPITRKQFELEIDREIEEWMKKIHDFLAKRKEEAFSAEELYRTFTGRRLRIPPTEDEEGGYYEKEGIDFDAALEKLVEIAAVEKRIIRAEDYYCWLGPLIL
;
A
#
# COMPACT_ATOMS: atom_id res chain seq x y z
N MET A 1 5.48 -11.76 -18.34
CA MET A 1 5.91 -12.85 -17.44
C MET A 1 4.67 -13.61 -17.00
N PRO A 2 4.73 -14.92 -16.75
CA PRO A 2 3.65 -15.63 -16.05
C PRO A 2 3.55 -15.08 -14.62
N ILE A 3 2.32 -14.90 -14.12
CA ILE A 3 2.04 -14.50 -12.73
C ILE A 3 1.79 -15.73 -11.85
N THR A 4 2.06 -15.62 -10.55
CA THR A 4 1.79 -16.71 -9.60
C THR A 4 0.28 -16.89 -9.41
N ARG A 5 -0.12 -18.05 -8.85
CA ARG A 5 -1.52 -18.31 -8.52
C ARG A 5 -2.09 -17.27 -7.54
N LYS A 6 -1.30 -16.87 -6.54
CA LYS A 6 -1.69 -15.84 -5.57
C LYS A 6 -1.78 -14.46 -6.23
N GLN A 7 -0.85 -14.10 -7.11
CA GLN A 7 -0.93 -12.86 -7.87
C GLN A 7 -2.20 -12.78 -8.73
N PHE A 8 -2.60 -13.88 -9.36
CA PHE A 8 -3.85 -13.95 -10.10
C PHE A 8 -5.08 -13.81 -9.17
N GLU A 9 -5.10 -14.51 -8.03
CA GLU A 9 -6.22 -14.47 -7.07
C GLU A 9 -6.38 -13.08 -6.43
N LEU A 10 -5.27 -12.39 -6.18
CA LEU A 10 -5.24 -11.06 -5.59
C LEU A 10 -5.26 -9.94 -6.63
N GLU A 11 -5.46 -10.25 -7.92
CA GLU A 11 -5.45 -9.28 -9.02
C GLU A 11 -4.21 -8.36 -9.01
N ILE A 12 -3.05 -8.91 -8.63
CA ILE A 12 -1.77 -8.18 -8.56
C ILE A 12 -1.20 -8.07 -9.98
N ASP A 13 -1.21 -6.85 -10.51
CA ASP A 13 -0.42 -6.50 -11.68
C ASP A 13 1.02 -6.11 -11.28
N ARG A 14 1.82 -5.73 -12.28
CA ARG A 14 3.24 -5.45 -12.08
C ARG A 14 3.45 -4.22 -11.21
N GLU A 15 2.67 -3.18 -11.43
CA GLU A 15 2.75 -1.90 -10.73
C GLU A 15 2.43 -2.08 -9.25
N ILE A 16 1.36 -2.83 -8.95
CA ILE A 16 0.99 -3.20 -7.57
C ILE A 16 2.09 -4.05 -6.94
N GLU A 17 2.64 -5.04 -7.64
CA GLU A 17 3.74 -5.86 -7.11
C GLU A 17 4.98 -5.03 -6.76
N GLU A 18 5.36 -4.09 -7.63
CA GLU A 18 6.49 -3.19 -7.39
C GLU A 18 6.26 -2.31 -6.15
N TRP A 19 5.03 -1.83 -5.94
CA TRP A 19 4.65 -1.13 -4.71
C TRP A 19 4.71 -2.02 -3.48
N MET A 20 4.14 -3.23 -3.54
CA MET A 20 4.16 -4.17 -2.43
C MET A 20 5.60 -4.45 -1.96
N LYS A 21 6.53 -4.66 -2.89
CA LYS A 21 7.95 -4.88 -2.58
C LYS A 21 8.58 -3.65 -1.92
N LYS A 22 8.38 -2.45 -2.49
CA LYS A 22 8.94 -1.20 -1.94
C LYS A 22 8.47 -0.94 -0.50
N ILE A 23 7.17 -1.06 -0.27
CA ILE A 23 6.55 -0.84 1.05
C ILE A 23 7.06 -1.90 2.03
N HIS A 24 7.02 -3.17 1.63
CA HIS A 24 7.47 -4.27 2.49
C HIS A 24 8.94 -4.15 2.86
N ASP A 25 9.83 -3.90 1.90
CA ASP A 25 11.27 -3.74 2.14
C ASP A 25 11.57 -2.55 3.07
N PHE A 26 10.79 -1.48 2.96
CA PHE A 26 10.90 -0.33 3.85
C PHE A 26 10.48 -0.66 5.27
N LEU A 27 9.31 -1.25 5.46
CA LEU A 27 8.79 -1.66 6.77
C LEU A 27 9.68 -2.74 7.41
N ALA A 28 10.21 -3.67 6.62
CA ALA A 28 11.10 -4.72 7.09
C ALA A 28 12.42 -4.20 7.66
N LYS A 29 12.87 -3.00 7.23
CA LYS A 29 14.03 -2.30 7.80
C LYS A 29 13.69 -1.55 9.10
N ARG A 30 12.42 -1.31 9.37
CA ARG A 30 11.90 -0.53 10.51
C ARG A 30 10.83 -1.31 11.29
N LYS A 31 11.17 -2.53 11.69
CA LYS A 31 10.21 -3.52 12.22
C LYS A 31 9.44 -3.08 13.47
N GLU A 32 9.97 -2.11 14.21
CA GLU A 32 9.39 -1.60 15.46
C GLU A 32 8.61 -0.29 15.27
N GLU A 33 8.57 0.24 14.04
CA GLU A 33 7.89 1.50 13.70
C GLU A 33 6.62 1.22 12.88
N ALA A 34 5.57 1.99 13.15
CA ALA A 34 4.36 2.02 12.35
C ALA A 34 4.28 3.36 11.61
N PHE A 35 3.80 3.32 10.37
CA PHE A 35 3.69 4.49 9.50
C PHE A 35 2.27 4.61 8.97
N SER A 36 1.77 5.83 8.80
CA SER A 36 0.51 6.02 8.11
C SER A 36 0.66 5.88 6.58
N ALA A 37 -0.46 5.67 5.88
CA ALA A 37 -0.45 5.62 4.41
C ALA A 37 0.15 6.91 3.80
N GLU A 38 -0.17 8.08 4.37
CA GLU A 38 0.38 9.37 3.97
C GLU A 38 1.89 9.44 4.17
N GLU A 39 2.40 8.98 5.32
CA GLU A 39 3.84 8.97 5.61
C GLU A 39 4.60 8.05 4.65
N LEU A 40 4.06 6.86 4.38
CA LEU A 40 4.64 5.91 3.43
C LEU A 40 4.64 6.50 2.01
N TYR A 41 3.49 6.98 1.53
CA TYR A 41 3.38 7.55 0.19
C TYR A 41 4.33 8.73 -0.01
N ARG A 42 4.38 9.63 0.97
CA ARG A 42 5.29 10.78 0.96
C ARG A 42 6.76 10.37 0.99
N THR A 43 7.10 9.30 1.70
CA THR A 43 8.46 8.76 1.74
C THR A 43 8.91 8.26 0.37
N PHE A 44 8.02 7.65 -0.42
CA PHE A 44 8.37 7.08 -1.72
C PHE A 44 8.28 8.08 -2.88
N THR A 45 7.31 8.99 -2.87
CA THR A 45 7.01 9.90 -3.99
C THR A 45 7.43 11.34 -3.75
N GLY A 46 7.65 11.73 -2.48
CA GLY A 46 7.81 13.13 -2.08
C GLY A 46 6.52 13.95 -2.14
N ARG A 47 5.39 13.34 -2.49
CA ARG A 47 4.07 13.98 -2.65
C ARG A 47 3.15 13.62 -1.48
N ARG A 48 2.08 14.38 -1.31
CA ARG A 48 0.99 14.00 -0.39
C ARG A 48 0.10 12.96 -1.07
N LEU A 49 -0.39 11.99 -0.31
CA LEU A 49 -1.41 11.07 -0.80
C LEU A 49 -2.69 11.88 -0.97
N ARG A 50 -3.19 11.95 -2.20
CA ARG A 50 -4.41 12.69 -2.48
C ARG A 50 -5.59 11.83 -2.06
N ILE A 51 -6.23 12.22 -0.96
CA ILE A 51 -7.49 11.62 -0.47
C ILE A 51 -8.55 11.74 -1.58
N PRO A 52 -9.45 10.76 -1.73
CA PRO A 52 -10.51 10.87 -2.72
C PRO A 52 -11.25 12.19 -2.58
N PRO A 53 -11.56 12.86 -3.69
CA PRO A 53 -12.75 13.70 -3.68
C PRO A 53 -13.90 12.79 -3.23
N THR A 54 -14.67 13.21 -2.24
CA THR A 54 -15.99 12.61 -1.97
C THR A 54 -16.76 12.57 -3.29
N GLU A 55 -17.69 11.63 -3.47
CA GLU A 55 -18.46 11.42 -4.72
C GLU A 55 -19.10 12.70 -5.29
N ASP A 56 -19.19 13.76 -4.48
CA ASP A 56 -19.68 15.11 -4.81
C ASP A 56 -18.67 16.04 -5.54
N GLU A 57 -17.38 15.70 -5.61
CA GLU A 57 -16.36 16.54 -6.28
C GLU A 57 -16.06 16.03 -7.70
N GLU A 58 -16.89 16.46 -8.65
CA GLU A 58 -16.71 16.27 -10.09
C GLU A 58 -15.32 16.77 -10.55
N GLY A 59 -14.41 15.85 -10.88
CA GLY A 59 -13.17 16.17 -11.61
C GLY A 59 -11.85 15.86 -10.90
N GLY A 60 -11.85 15.17 -9.77
CA GLY A 60 -10.60 14.69 -9.17
C GLY A 60 -10.04 13.46 -9.89
N TYR A 61 -9.17 13.67 -10.87
CA TYR A 61 -8.34 12.58 -11.40
C TYR A 61 -7.38 12.12 -10.31
N TYR A 62 -7.58 10.90 -9.84
CA TYR A 62 -6.56 10.17 -9.12
C TYR A 62 -5.40 9.86 -10.05
N GLU A 63 -4.19 10.18 -9.62
CA GLU A 63 -3.00 9.63 -10.27
C GLU A 63 -3.06 8.11 -10.08
N LYS A 64 -2.99 7.35 -11.19
CA LYS A 64 -3.00 5.87 -11.17
C LYS A 64 -2.04 5.30 -10.12
N GLU A 65 -0.90 5.97 -9.95
CA GLU A 65 0.11 5.63 -8.94
C GLU A 65 -0.40 5.60 -7.49
N GLY A 66 -1.34 6.48 -7.12
CA GLY A 66 -1.98 6.47 -5.80
C GLY A 66 -2.94 5.29 -5.63
N ILE A 67 -3.71 4.95 -6.67
CA ILE A 67 -4.61 3.79 -6.66
C ILE A 67 -3.81 2.50 -6.50
N ASP A 68 -2.73 2.35 -7.27
CA ASP A 68 -1.86 1.16 -7.23
C ASP A 68 -1.15 1.04 -5.87
N PHE A 69 -0.81 2.17 -5.23
CA PHE A 69 -0.22 2.21 -3.89
C PHE A 69 -1.19 1.76 -2.80
N ASP A 70 -2.42 2.27 -2.81
CA ASP A 70 -3.45 1.88 -1.85
C ASP A 70 -3.79 0.39 -2.00
N ALA A 71 -3.96 -0.08 -3.25
CA ALA A 71 -4.17 -1.49 -3.54
C ALA A 71 -2.99 -2.37 -3.06
N ALA A 72 -1.75 -1.90 -3.16
CA ALA A 72 -0.60 -2.62 -2.64
C ALA A 72 -0.60 -2.74 -1.11
N LEU A 73 -1.01 -1.68 -0.39
CA LEU A 73 -1.15 -1.72 1.07
C LEU A 73 -2.22 -2.74 1.50
N GLU A 74 -3.38 -2.72 0.84
CA GLU A 74 -4.48 -3.65 1.14
C GLU A 74 -4.05 -5.10 0.95
N LYS A 75 -3.38 -5.40 -0.17
CA LYS A 75 -2.91 -6.77 -0.46
C LYS A 75 -1.81 -7.23 0.49
N LEU A 76 -0.92 -6.33 0.92
CA LEU A 76 0.10 -6.64 1.94
C LEU A 76 -0.53 -7.02 3.28
N VAL A 77 -1.64 -6.39 3.64
CA VAL A 77 -2.43 -6.72 4.83
C VAL A 77 -3.16 -8.05 4.65
N GLU A 78 -3.76 -8.28 3.49
CA GLU A 78 -4.50 -9.51 3.16
C GLU A 78 -3.60 -10.76 3.25
N ILE A 79 -2.36 -10.67 2.80
CA ILE A 79 -1.39 -11.79 2.89
C ILE A 79 -0.65 -11.85 4.24
N ALA A 80 -1.03 -11.03 5.22
CA ALA A 80 -0.39 -10.94 6.54
C ALA A 80 1.12 -10.63 6.51
N ALA A 81 1.59 -9.90 5.49
CA ALA A 81 2.96 -9.38 5.44
C ALA A 81 3.11 -8.05 6.22
N VAL A 82 2.01 -7.30 6.32
CA VAL A 82 1.89 -6.03 7.04
C VAL A 82 0.67 -6.09 7.95
N GLU A 83 0.77 -5.53 9.15
CA GLU A 83 -0.37 -5.35 10.06
C GLU A 83 -0.93 -3.94 9.88
N LYS A 84 -2.27 -3.82 9.84
CA LYS A 84 -3.00 -2.54 9.79
C LYS A 84 -3.74 -2.31 11.10
N ARG A 85 -3.63 -1.10 11.66
CA ARG A 85 -4.43 -0.65 12.82
C ARG A 85 -4.90 0.78 12.65
N ILE A 86 -6.13 1.05 13.11
CA ILE A 86 -6.67 2.41 13.16
C ILE A 86 -6.27 3.06 14.49
N ILE A 87 -5.58 4.19 14.44
CA ILE A 87 -5.23 5.00 15.61
C ILE A 87 -5.69 6.44 15.34
N ARG A 88 -6.58 6.97 16.18
CA ARG A 88 -7.12 8.34 16.03
C ARG A 88 -7.70 8.63 14.63
N ALA A 89 -8.43 7.67 14.07
CA ALA A 89 -9.04 7.73 12.74
C ALA A 89 -8.06 7.74 11.56
N GLU A 90 -6.80 7.38 11.77
CA GLU A 90 -5.80 7.19 10.73
C GLU A 90 -5.32 5.74 10.70
N ASP A 91 -5.11 5.22 9.49
CA ASP A 91 -4.60 3.88 9.25
C ASP A 91 -3.07 3.86 9.39
N TYR A 92 -2.59 3.01 10.30
CA TYR A 92 -1.17 2.75 10.51
C TYR A 92 -0.80 1.34 10.10
N TYR A 93 0.39 1.22 9.51
CA TYR A 93 0.93 0.01 8.93
C TYR A 93 2.29 -0.30 9.54
N CYS A 94 2.47 -1.53 10.01
CA CYS A 94 3.76 -2.01 10.53
C CYS A 94 4.13 -3.38 9.95
N TRP A 95 5.42 -3.70 9.95
CA TRP A 95 5.91 -4.98 9.46
C TRP A 95 5.36 -6.13 10.32
N LEU A 96 4.82 -7.17 9.68
CA LEU A 96 4.30 -8.36 10.38
C LEU A 96 5.11 -9.63 10.05
N GLY A 97 5.52 -9.79 8.79
CA GLY A 97 6.15 -11.04 8.35
C GLY A 97 6.79 -10.97 6.97
N PRO A 98 7.28 -12.11 6.44
CA PRO A 98 7.85 -12.16 5.09
C PRO A 98 6.79 -11.96 4.00
N LEU A 99 7.21 -11.40 2.86
CA LEU A 99 6.36 -11.26 1.67
C LEU A 99 6.31 -12.58 0.89
N ILE A 100 5.12 -13.16 0.73
CA ILE A 100 4.92 -14.45 0.03
C ILE A 100 3.89 -14.28 -1.10
N LEU A 101 4.40 -13.99 -2.29
CA LEU A 101 3.66 -13.85 -3.55
C LEU A 101 3.64 -15.15 -4.37
#